data_AF-X1EWX7-F1
#
_entry.id   AF-X1EWX7-F1
#
_cell.length_a   1.000
_cell.length_b   1.000
_cell.length_c   1.000
_cell.angle_alpha   90.00
_cell.angle_beta   90.00
_cell.angle_gamma   90.00
#
_symmetry.space_group_name_H-M   'P 1'
#
loop_
_entity.id
_entity.type
_entity.pdbx_description
1 polymer ?
#
loop_
_entity_poly.entity_id
_entity_poly.type
_entity_poly.pdbx_seq_one_letter_code
_entity_poly.pdbx_strand_id
1 'polypeptide(L)'
;MIYRQIKLILQIKLLLASGFNFKEVEKKLKLPYFVIEKMIRQSKKYTFKEICKSYELLNIADLAFKDSQQEPKIILEELVINIIKYSNK
;
A
#
# COMPACT_ATOMS: atom_id res chain seq x y z
N MET A 1 10.68 1.80 -0.62
CA MET A 1 10.15 1.13 0.60
C MET A 1 8.63 1.26 0.75
N ILE A 2 8.01 2.42 0.49
CA ILE A 2 6.55 2.65 0.63
C ILE A 2 5.72 1.73 -0.30
N TYR A 3 6.13 1.59 -1.56
CA TYR A 3 5.48 0.70 -2.53
C TYR A 3 5.28 -0.73 -2.01
N ARG A 4 6.33 -1.31 -1.40
CA ARG A 4 6.27 -2.65 -0.81
C ARG A 4 5.24 -2.72 0.32
N GLN A 5 5.13 -1.68 1.16
CA GLN A 5 4.17 -1.67 2.27
C GLN A 5 2.73 -1.62 1.76
N ILE A 6 2.42 -0.73 0.81
CA ILE A 6 1.07 -0.67 0.20
C ILE A 6 0.72 -1.99 -0.48
N LYS A 7 1.67 -2.60 -1.20
CA LYS A 7 1.49 -3.93 -1.80
C LYS A 7 1.17 -5.00 -0.75
N LEU A 8 1.90 -5.04 0.36
CA LEU A 8 1.65 -6.00 1.44
C LEU A 8 0.27 -5.80 2.08
N ILE A 9 -0.12 -4.55 2.31
CA ILE A 9 -1.44 -4.21 2.85
C ILE A 9 -2.54 -4.70 1.91
N LEU A 10 -2.40 -4.48 0.59
CA LEU A 10 -3.33 -4.96 -0.42
C LEU A 10 -3.43 -6.49 -0.43
N GLN A 11 -2.29 -7.18 -0.47
CA GLN A 11 -2.23 -8.65 -0.48
C GLN A 11 -2.93 -9.24 0.75
N ILE A 12 -2.65 -8.69 1.94
CA ILE A 12 -3.28 -9.14 3.18
C ILE A 12 -4.79 -8.89 3.15
N LYS A 13 -5.23 -7.72 2.70
CA LYS A 13 -6.66 -7.41 2.62
C LYS A 13 -7.39 -8.37 1.67
N LEU A 14 -6.78 -8.68 0.52
CA LEU A 14 -7.32 -9.67 -0.43
C LEU A 14 -7.43 -11.06 0.21
N LEU A 15 -6.37 -11.53 0.87
CA LEU A 15 -6.40 -12.84 1.53
C LEU A 15 -7.46 -12.93 2.62
N LEU A 16 -7.60 -11.89 3.45
CA LEU A 16 -8.64 -11.83 4.47
C LEU A 16 -10.05 -11.81 3.85
N ALA A 17 -10.25 -11.05 2.77
CA ALA A 17 -11.52 -11.01 2.05
C ALA A 17 -11.86 -12.36 1.38
N SER A 18 -10.85 -13.14 0.98
CA SER A 18 -11.01 -14.50 0.47
C SER A 18 -11.21 -15.55 1.57
N GLY A 19 -11.37 -15.16 2.84
CA GLY A 19 -11.67 -16.07 3.96
C GLY A 19 -10.45 -16.73 4.60
N PHE A 20 -9.22 -16.36 4.22
CA PHE A 20 -8.02 -16.91 4.85
C PHE A 20 -7.89 -16.43 6.29
N ASN A 21 -7.55 -17.35 7.19
CA ASN A 21 -7.24 -17.02 8.57
C ASN A 21 -5.77 -16.57 8.74
N PHE A 22 -5.46 -16.04 9.92
CA PHE A 22 -4.14 -15.48 10.23
C PHE A 22 -2.98 -16.44 9.93
N LYS A 23 -3.08 -17.72 10.33
CA LYS A 23 -2.02 -18.72 10.17
C LYS A 23 -1.76 -19.04 8.70
N GLU A 24 -2.82 -19.01 7.89
CA GLU A 24 -2.70 -19.25 6.44
C GLU A 24 -2.05 -18.06 5.74
N VAL A 25 -2.39 -16.83 6.15
CA VAL A 25 -1.73 -15.61 5.66
C VAL A 25 -0.24 -15.64 6.00
N GLU A 26 0.12 -16.07 7.21
CA GLU A 26 1.51 -16.25 7.65
C GLU A 26 2.29 -17.23 6.79
N LYS A 27 1.75 -18.44 6.58
CA LYS A 27 2.37 -19.44 5.71
C LYS A 27 2.55 -18.94 4.28
N LYS A 28 1.57 -18.19 3.76
CA LYS A 28 1.55 -17.75 2.35
C LYS A 28 2.50 -16.58 2.09
N LEU A 29 2.58 -15.63 3.01
CA LEU A 29 3.44 -14.46 2.87
C LEU A 29 4.87 -14.69 3.40
N LYS A 30 5.08 -15.75 4.19
CA LYS A 30 6.39 -16.08 4.79
C LYS A 30 7.00 -14.90 5.54
N LEU A 31 6.15 -14.13 6.22
CA LEU A 31 6.55 -12.98 7.03
C LEU A 31 6.40 -13.31 8.51
N PRO A 32 7.24 -12.73 9.39
CA PRO A 32 7.09 -12.92 10.82
C PRO A 32 5.73 -12.48 11.34
N TYR A 33 5.20 -13.19 12.34
CA TYR A 33 3.95 -12.90 13.05
C TYR A 33 3.72 -11.40 13.30
N PHE A 34 4.70 -10.70 13.91
CA PHE A 34 4.57 -9.30 14.29
C PHE A 34 4.41 -8.34 13.10
N VAL A 35 4.91 -8.72 11.91
CA VAL A 35 4.73 -7.94 10.68
C VAL A 35 3.30 -8.11 10.19
N ILE A 36 2.83 -9.36 10.13
CA ILE A 36 1.49 -9.67 9.64
C ILE A 36 0.43 -9.07 10.54
N GLU A 37 0.58 -9.17 11.86
CA GLU A 37 -0.33 -8.55 12.80
C GLU A 37 -0.46 -7.02 12.57
N LYS A 38 0.68 -6.33 12.42
CA LYS A 38 0.70 -4.90 12.10
C LYS A 38 0.03 -4.60 10.77
N MET A 39 0.29 -5.39 9.73
CA MET A 39 -0.27 -5.18 8.40
C MET A 39 -1.77 -5.48 8.34
N ILE A 40 -2.26 -6.51 9.03
CA ILE A 40 -3.68 -6.80 9.18
C ILE A 40 -4.38 -5.60 9.82
N ARG A 41 -3.82 -5.06 10.91
CA ARG A 41 -4.36 -3.85 11.55
C ARG A 41 -4.40 -2.65 10.60
N GLN A 42 -3.37 -2.45 9.77
CA GLN A 42 -3.37 -1.38 8.76
C GLN A 42 -4.39 -1.63 7.64
N SER A 43 -4.53 -2.88 7.16
CA SER A 43 -5.46 -3.24 6.09
C SER A 43 -6.93 -3.00 6.44
N LYS A 44 -7.27 -3.01 7.74
CA LYS A 44 -8.62 -2.71 8.23
C LYS A 44 -8.95 -1.22 8.21
N LYS A 45 -7.96 -0.33 8.20
CA LYS A 45 -8.17 1.13 8.26
C LYS A 45 -8.58 1.74 6.92
N TYR A 46 -8.27 1.09 5.81
CA TYR A 46 -8.46 1.62 4.47
C TYR A 46 -9.33 0.68 3.65
N THR A 47 -10.16 1.23 2.77
CA THR A 47 -10.95 0.49 1.80
C THR A 47 -10.07 -0.09 0.68
N PHE A 48 -10.61 -1.06 -0.09
CA PHE A 48 -9.92 -1.54 -1.29
C PHE A 48 -9.67 -0.43 -2.30
N LYS A 49 -10.65 0.48 -2.48
CA LYS A 49 -10.55 1.61 -3.41
C LYS A 49 -9.38 2.53 -3.06
N GLU A 50 -9.23 2.90 -1.79
CA GLU A 50 -8.12 3.75 -1.32
C GLU A 50 -6.76 3.10 -1.49
N ILE A 51 -6.63 1.80 -1.16
CA ILE A 51 -5.36 1.07 -1.31
C ILE A 51 -4.99 0.96 -2.78
N CYS A 52 -5.93 0.59 -3.65
CA CYS A 52 -5.69 0.50 -5.09
C CYS A 52 -5.32 1.85 -5.68
N LYS A 53 -6.00 2.93 -5.28
CA LYS A 53 -5.66 4.28 -5.77
C LYS A 53 -4.28 4.73 -5.29
N SER A 54 -3.94 4.45 -4.04
CA SER A 54 -2.60 4.73 -3.51
C SER A 54 -1.51 3.96 -4.28
N TYR A 55 -1.79 2.71 -4.66
CA TYR A 55 -0.89 1.90 -5.48
C TYR A 55 -0.71 2.46 -6.89
N GLU A 56 -1.79 2.93 -7.53
CA GLU A 56 -1.75 3.61 -8.82
C GLU A 56 -0.90 4.90 -8.75
N LEU A 57 -1.14 5.75 -7.75
CA LEU A 57 -0.38 6.99 -7.53
C LEU A 57 1.11 6.71 -7.29
N LEU A 58 1.44 5.65 -6.57
CA LEU A 58 2.82 5.21 -6.37
C LEU A 58 3.50 4.81 -7.68
N ASN A 59 2.79 4.17 -8.61
CA ASN A 59 3.36 3.82 -9.91
C ASN A 59 3.62 5.08 -10.76
N ILE A 60 2.70 6.06 -10.73
CA ILE A 60 2.87 7.34 -11.41
C ILE A 60 4.10 8.07 -10.85
N ALA A 61 4.25 8.12 -9.53
CA ALA A 61 5.40 8.73 -8.88
C ALA A 61 6.70 7.98 -9.21
N ASP A 62 6.71 6.64 -9.25
CA ASP A 62 7.89 5.84 -9.62
C ASP A 62 8.36 6.12 -11.05
N LEU A 63 7.43 6.32 -11.99
CA LEU A 63 7.76 6.76 -13.34
C LEU A 63 8.33 8.18 -13.34
N ALA A 64 7.70 9.11 -12.62
CA ALA A 64 8.20 10.48 -12.50
C ALA A 64 9.62 10.54 -11.91
N PHE A 65 9.93 9.70 -10.91
CA PHE A 65 11.28 9.61 -10.33
C PHE A 65 12.34 9.15 -11.34
N LYS A 66 11.96 8.36 -12.35
CA LYS A 66 12.88 7.80 -13.34
C LYS A 66 13.05 8.68 -14.57
N ASP A 67 11.96 9.28 -15.02
CA ASP A 67 11.88 9.87 -16.35
C ASP A 67 11.74 11.41 -16.33
N SER A 68 11.43 12.02 -15.18
CA SER A 68 11.24 13.48 -15.11
C SER A 68 12.52 14.22 -14.71
N GLN A 69 12.61 15.49 -15.11
CA GLN A 69 13.61 16.44 -14.58
C GLN A 69 13.15 17.11 -13.28
N GLN A 70 12.01 16.71 -12.70
CA GLN A 70 11.49 17.31 -11.48
C GLN A 70 12.36 16.91 -10.27
N GLU A 71 12.48 17.82 -9.30
CA GLU A 71 13.17 17.49 -8.07
C GLU A 71 12.46 16.32 -7.34
N PRO A 72 13.19 15.27 -6.93
CA PRO A 72 12.61 14.11 -6.23
C PRO A 72 11.74 14.46 -5.03
N LYS A 73 12.07 15.56 -4.33
CA LYS A 73 11.30 16.04 -3.18
C LYS A 73 9.88 16.46 -3.59
N ILE A 74 9.75 17.18 -4.71
CA ILE A 74 8.46 17.64 -5.22
C ILE A 74 7.57 16.46 -5.60
N ILE A 75 8.14 15.46 -6.29
CA ILE A 75 7.43 14.24 -6.68
C ILE A 75 6.87 13.52 -5.45
N LEU A 76 7.65 13.44 -4.37
CA LEU A 76 7.21 12.81 -3.12
C LEU A 76 6.12 13.61 -2.40
N GLU A 77 6.24 14.94 -2.34
CA GLU A 77 5.24 15.81 -1.73
C GLU A 77 3.90 15.73 -2.48
N GLU A 78 3.94 15.76 -3.81
CA GLU A 78 2.76 15.61 -4.66
C GLU A 78 2.10 14.24 -4.48
N LEU A 79 2.88 13.16 -4.42
CA LEU A 79 2.38 11.82 -4.11
C LEU A 79 1.60 11.80 -2.79
N VAL A 80 2.15 12.38 -1.71
CA VAL A 80 1.52 12.39 -0.39
C VAL A 80 0.21 13.19 -0.42
N ILE A 81 0.23 14.37 -1.04
CA ILE A 81 -0.97 15.22 -1.17
C ILE A 81 -2.07 14.47 -1.94
N ASN A 82 -1.73 13.82 -3.04
CA ASN A 82 -2.70 13.10 -3.87
C ASN A 82 -3.31 11.89 -3.14
N ILE A 83 -2.52 11.16 -2.34
CA ILE A 83 -3.03 10.06 -1.50
C ILE A 83 -4.03 10.59 -0.46
N ILE A 84 -3.69 11.66 0.27
CA ILE A 84 -4.55 12.24 1.31
C ILE A 84 -5.84 12.79 0.71
N LYS A 85 -5.75 13.51 -0.41
CA LYS A 85 -6.91 14.09 -1.10
C LYS A 85 -7.92 13.04 -1.54
N TYR A 86 -7.47 11.84 -1.90
CA TYR A 86 -8.37 10.75 -2.29
C TYR A 86 -9.06 10.10 -1.08
N SER A 87 -8.37 9.96 0.06
CA SER A 87 -8.95 9.38 1.28
C SER A 87 -10.05 10.26 1.90
N ASN A 88 -10.00 11.58 1.65
CA ASN A 88 -11.01 12.54 2.10
C ASN A 88 -12.24 12.68 1.17
N LYS A 89 -12.34 11.89 0.10
CA LYS A 89 -13.48 11.88 -0.84
C LYS A 89 -14.38 10.67 -0.61
#